data_AF-A0A849NMF9-F1
#
_entry.id   AF-A0A849NMF9-F1
#
_cell.length_a   1.000
_cell.length_b   1.000
_cell.length_c   1.000
_cell.angle_alpha   90.00
_cell.angle_beta   90.00
_cell.angle_gamma   90.00
#
_symmetry.space_group_name_H-M   'P 1'
#
loop_
_entity.id
_entity.type
_entity.pdbx_description
1 polymer ?
#
loop_
_entity_poly.entity_id
_entity_poly.type
_entity_poly.pdbx_seq_one_letter_code
_entity_poly.pdbx_strand_id
1 'polypeptide(L)'
;MENIKNLTTQKLQEEITNEDLRNLKIIISALNIGVLLFFAVCLFLYFSGDQQEIPKPVDIELIDTLLMLSLGLTVLMIIVSRVVPDQILRNNSKMLLADRIDEYSIVNKLLGVATTHYIIKFAMLEGAALFGLVTLILSVLNNSIHYNSVYWLAILPMLVMNFIFILTFPSKERVIQLISDKILLQKFG
;
A
#
# COMPACT_ATOMS: atom_id res chain seq x y z
N MET A 1 -7.04 -10.81 32.15
CA MET A 1 -7.12 -11.46 30.82
C MET A 1 -8.54 -11.81 30.41
N GLU A 2 -9.50 -11.91 31.35
CA GLU A 2 -10.91 -12.23 31.09
C GLU A 2 -11.63 -11.16 30.24
N ASN A 3 -11.33 -9.87 30.45
CA ASN A 3 -11.94 -8.76 29.69
C ASN A 3 -11.68 -8.81 28.17
N ILE A 4 -10.55 -9.36 27.73
CA ILE A 4 -10.22 -9.50 26.29
C ILE A 4 -10.94 -10.70 25.68
N LYS A 5 -11.25 -11.72 26.49
CA LYS A 5 -12.01 -12.89 26.06
C LYS A 5 -13.50 -12.54 25.85
N ASN A 6 -13.98 -11.50 26.52
CA ASN A 6 -15.33 -10.95 26.40
C ASN A 6 -15.47 -9.85 25.32
N LEU A 7 -14.37 -9.43 24.69
CA LEU A 7 -14.39 -8.56 23.51
C LEU A 7 -14.91 -9.36 22.31
N THR A 8 -16.22 -9.53 22.31
CA THR A 8 -16.96 -10.21 21.26
C THR A 8 -16.92 -9.33 20.01
N THR A 9 -16.91 -9.94 18.83
CA THR A 9 -17.03 -9.25 17.54
C THR A 9 -18.18 -8.22 17.53
N GLN A 10 -19.26 -8.48 18.26
CA GLN A 10 -20.38 -7.56 18.48
C GLN A 10 -19.97 -6.25 19.19
N LYS A 11 -19.19 -6.33 20.29
CA LYS A 11 -18.72 -5.13 21.00
C LYS A 11 -17.81 -4.26 20.12
N LEU A 12 -16.94 -4.89 19.32
CA LEU A 12 -16.14 -4.17 18.32
C LEU A 12 -17.00 -3.51 17.24
N GLN A 13 -18.10 -4.15 16.84
CA GLN A 13 -19.04 -3.57 15.89
C GLN A 13 -19.79 -2.36 16.46
N GLU A 14 -20.11 -2.37 17.75
CA GLU A 14 -20.78 -1.25 18.42
C GLU A 14 -19.83 -0.08 18.65
N GLU A 15 -18.60 -0.34 19.09
CA GLU A 15 -17.65 0.70 19.46
C GLU A 15 -16.92 1.34 18.27
N ILE A 16 -16.62 0.59 17.20
CA ILE A 16 -15.94 1.16 16.03
C ILE A 16 -16.93 1.99 15.21
N THR A 17 -16.78 3.30 15.25
CA THR A 17 -17.62 4.22 14.49
C THR A 17 -17.10 4.40 13.06
N ASN A 18 -17.97 4.88 12.18
CA ASN A 18 -17.56 5.27 10.82
C ASN A 18 -16.61 6.47 10.82
N GLU A 19 -16.67 7.31 11.85
CA GLU A 19 -15.79 8.46 12.01
C GLU A 19 -14.34 8.03 12.27
N ASP A 20 -14.16 7.00 13.09
CA ASP A 20 -12.83 6.45 13.38
C ASP A 20 -12.15 5.89 12.12
N LEU A 21 -12.94 5.27 11.23
CA LEU A 21 -12.47 4.74 9.95
C LEU A 21 -12.28 5.82 8.88
N ARG A 22 -12.85 7.01 9.06
CA ARG A 22 -12.77 8.11 8.08
C ARG A 22 -11.32 8.52 7.87
N ASN A 23 -10.56 8.69 8.95
CA ASN A 23 -9.15 9.10 8.88
C ASN A 23 -8.32 8.06 8.13
N LEU A 24 -8.51 6.77 8.43
CA LEU A 24 -7.85 5.68 7.72
C LEU A 24 -8.16 5.70 6.22
N LYS A 25 -9.45 5.80 5.85
CA LYS A 25 -9.89 5.86 4.45
C LYS A 25 -9.29 7.05 3.71
N ILE A 26 -9.22 8.23 4.34
CA ILE A 26 -8.62 9.43 3.76
C ILE A 26 -7.14 9.20 3.48
N ILE A 27 -6.38 8.70 4.47
CA ILE A 27 -4.94 8.46 4.33
C ILE A 27 -4.66 7.49 3.18
N ILE A 28 -5.29 6.31 3.16
CA ILE A 28 -5.00 5.32 2.12
C ILE A 28 -5.47 5.82 0.74
N SER A 29 -6.61 6.52 0.67
CA SER A 29 -7.07 7.11 -0.60
C SER A 29 -6.10 8.17 -1.12
N ALA A 30 -5.52 8.99 -0.23
CA ALA A 30 -4.53 9.98 -0.61
C ALA A 30 -3.26 9.34 -1.19
N LEU A 31 -2.77 8.23 -0.61
CA LEU A 31 -1.65 7.47 -1.17
C LEU A 31 -1.96 6.98 -2.59
N ASN A 32 -3.14 6.38 -2.80
CA ASN A 32 -3.51 5.88 -4.13
C ASN A 32 -3.72 7.00 -5.16
N ILE A 33 -4.35 8.11 -4.75
CA ILE A 33 -4.54 9.28 -5.61
C ILE A 33 -3.19 9.90 -6.00
N GLY A 34 -2.21 9.96 -5.10
CA GLY A 34 -0.87 10.46 -5.40
C GLY A 34 -0.21 9.71 -6.55
N VAL A 35 -0.27 8.37 -6.53
CA VAL A 35 0.25 7.53 -7.62
C VAL A 35 -0.50 7.76 -8.94
N LEU A 36 -1.83 7.86 -8.89
CA LEU A 36 -2.64 8.13 -10.09
C LEU A 36 -2.34 9.51 -10.70
N LEU A 37 -2.16 10.54 -9.87
CA LEU A 37 -1.75 11.87 -10.32
C LEU A 37 -0.37 11.83 -10.96
N PHE A 38 0.57 11.08 -10.39
CA PHE A 38 1.90 10.95 -10.97
C PHE A 38 1.88 10.24 -12.34
N PHE A 39 1.00 9.24 -12.51
CA PHE A 39 0.75 8.64 -13.81
C PHE A 39 0.12 9.63 -14.81
N ALA A 40 -0.83 10.47 -14.36
CA ALA A 40 -1.40 11.52 -15.20
C ALA A 40 -0.34 12.52 -15.68
N VAL A 41 0.64 12.85 -14.84
CA VAL A 41 1.81 13.66 -15.24
C VAL A 41 2.64 12.95 -16.31
N CYS A 42 2.89 11.64 -16.17
CA CYS A 42 3.60 10.86 -17.20
C CYS A 42 2.87 10.90 -18.55
N LEU A 43 1.54 10.74 -18.55
CA LEU A 43 0.73 10.85 -19.77
C LEU A 43 0.78 12.26 -20.36
N PHE A 44 0.65 13.30 -19.53
CA PHE A 44 0.73 14.68 -19.99
C PHE A 44 2.07 14.97 -20.69
N LEU A 45 3.19 14.51 -20.12
CA LEU A 45 4.51 14.67 -20.72
C LEU A 45 4.65 13.88 -22.02
N TYR A 46 4.10 12.66 -22.08
CA TYR A 46 4.08 11.85 -23.30
C TYR A 46 3.34 12.54 -24.45
N PHE A 47 2.18 13.16 -24.17
CA PHE A 47 1.41 13.86 -25.21
C PHE A 47 1.92 15.25 -25.55
N SER A 48 2.69 15.88 -24.65
CA SER A 48 3.20 17.25 -24.83
C SER A 48 4.62 17.29 -25.38
N GLY A 49 5.34 16.16 -25.42
CA GLY A 49 6.68 16.07 -25.97
C GLY A 49 6.70 16.28 -27.48
N ASP A 50 7.51 17.23 -27.95
CA ASP A 50 7.74 17.44 -29.38
C ASP A 50 8.62 16.30 -29.92
N GLN A 51 8.13 15.57 -30.93
CA GLN A 51 8.74 14.31 -31.40
C GLN A 51 10.04 14.51 -32.21
N GLN A 52 10.53 15.75 -32.32
CA GLN A 52 11.58 16.11 -33.28
C GLN A 52 13.01 16.05 -32.75
N GLU A 53 13.24 15.78 -31.46
CA GLU A 53 14.60 15.60 -30.96
C GLU A 53 15.09 14.16 -31.20
N ILE A 54 16.12 14.03 -32.05
CA ILE A 54 16.93 12.81 -32.17
C ILE A 54 17.37 12.43 -30.75
N PRO A 55 17.06 11.21 -30.28
CA PRO A 55 17.30 10.84 -28.90
C PRO A 55 18.75 11.11 -28.54
N LYS A 56 18.96 11.88 -27.48
CA LYS A 56 20.26 11.87 -26.80
C LYS A 56 20.50 10.41 -26.41
N PRO A 57 21.72 9.88 -26.57
CA PRO A 57 22.03 8.51 -26.19
C PRO A 57 22.02 8.41 -24.66
N VAL A 58 20.83 8.44 -24.06
CA VAL A 58 20.63 7.78 -22.79
C VAL A 58 20.78 6.30 -23.06
N ASP A 59 21.56 5.68 -22.21
CA ASP A 59 21.90 4.28 -22.30
C ASP A 59 20.61 3.46 -22.26
N ILE A 60 20.24 2.87 -23.40
CA ILE A 60 19.07 1.99 -23.52
C ILE A 60 19.17 0.88 -22.46
N GLU A 61 20.40 0.43 -22.20
CA GLU A 61 20.71 -0.57 -21.17
C GLU A 61 20.30 -0.11 -19.76
N LEU A 62 20.40 1.19 -19.46
CA LEU A 62 19.94 1.73 -18.18
C LEU A 62 18.42 1.63 -18.05
N ILE A 63 17.66 2.00 -19.09
CA ILE A 63 16.19 1.94 -19.05
C ILE A 63 15.73 0.49 -18.93
N ASP A 64 16.34 -0.43 -19.68
CA ASP A 64 16.06 -1.87 -19.57
C ASP A 64 16.35 -2.41 -18.17
N THR A 65 17.47 -1.99 -17.56
CA THR A 65 17.83 -2.36 -16.20
C THR A 65 16.82 -1.82 -15.18
N LEU A 66 16.39 -0.57 -15.32
CA LEU A 66 15.37 0.04 -14.46
C LEU A 66 14.01 -0.66 -14.61
N LEU A 67 13.63 -1.02 -15.84
CA LEU A 67 12.39 -1.76 -16.10
C LEU A 67 12.43 -3.12 -15.39
N MET A 68 13.49 -3.90 -15.59
CA MET A 68 13.65 -5.20 -14.93
C MET A 68 13.65 -5.07 -13.40
N LEU A 69 14.36 -4.08 -12.87
CA LEU A 69 14.38 -3.79 -11.44
C LEU A 69 12.98 -3.41 -10.92
N SER A 70 12.21 -2.61 -11.67
CA SER A 70 10.86 -2.21 -11.26
C SER A 70 9.91 -3.40 -11.14
N LEU A 71 10.00 -4.36 -12.07
CA LEU A 71 9.19 -5.58 -12.05
C LEU A 71 9.61 -6.50 -10.89
N GLY A 72 10.92 -6.67 -10.69
CA GLY A 72 11.47 -7.43 -9.56
C GLY A 72 11.07 -6.84 -8.21
N LEU A 73 11.20 -5.51 -8.06
CA LEU A 73 10.79 -4.78 -6.86
C LEU A 73 9.28 -4.91 -6.61
N THR A 74 8.46 -4.97 -7.64
CA THR A 74 7.02 -5.16 -7.49
C THR A 74 6.69 -6.51 -6.86
N VAL A 75 7.28 -7.59 -7.37
CA VAL A 75 7.09 -8.93 -6.80
C VAL A 75 7.56 -8.96 -5.34
N LEU A 76 8.74 -8.39 -5.07
CA LEU A 76 9.28 -8.30 -3.72
C LEU A 76 8.35 -7.52 -2.78
N MET A 77 7.87 -6.35 -3.19
CA MET A 77 7.00 -5.50 -2.37
C MET A 77 5.60 -6.11 -2.14
N ILE A 78 5.09 -6.93 -3.05
CA ILE A 78 3.87 -7.72 -2.79
C ILE A 78 4.09 -8.71 -1.64
N ILE A 79 5.24 -9.36 -1.58
CA ILE A 79 5.58 -10.29 -0.50
C ILE A 79 5.81 -9.52 0.81
N VAL A 80 6.63 -8.48 0.76
CA VAL A 80 7.00 -7.65 1.93
C VAL A 80 5.76 -6.98 2.53
N SER A 81 4.86 -6.42 1.71
CA SER A 81 3.61 -5.79 2.17
C SER A 81 2.65 -6.76 2.85
N ARG A 82 2.83 -8.09 2.68
CA ARG A 82 2.10 -9.10 3.46
C ARG A 82 2.81 -9.46 4.75
N VAL A 83 4.12 -9.65 4.71
CA VAL A 83 4.90 -10.16 5.84
C VAL A 83 5.17 -9.09 6.90
N VAL A 84 5.63 -7.90 6.49
CA VAL A 84 6.09 -6.87 7.43
C VAL A 84 4.96 -6.31 8.30
N PRO A 85 3.80 -5.90 7.74
CA PRO A 85 2.69 -5.42 8.58
C PRO A 85 2.23 -6.48 9.58
N ASP A 86 2.25 -7.75 9.21
CA ASP A 86 1.86 -8.86 10.08
C ASP A 86 2.87 -9.10 11.21
N GLN A 87 4.16 -8.93 10.95
CA GLN A 87 5.18 -9.01 12.00
C GLN A 87 5.08 -7.83 12.98
N ILE A 88 4.85 -6.62 12.48
CA ILE A 88 4.67 -5.43 13.32
C ILE A 88 3.42 -5.58 14.19
N LEU A 89 2.34 -6.10 13.63
CA LEU A 89 1.10 -6.42 14.33
C LEU A 89 1.31 -7.42 15.48
N ARG A 90 2.08 -8.49 15.22
CA ARG A 90 2.46 -9.50 16.24
C ARG A 90 3.26 -8.90 17.39
N ASN A 91 4.17 -7.97 17.11
CA ASN A 91 4.98 -7.34 18.14
C ASN A 91 4.17 -6.34 18.98
N ASN A 92 3.35 -5.51 18.31
CA ASN A 92 2.52 -4.51 18.99
C ASN A 92 1.43 -5.14 19.85
N SER A 93 0.81 -6.23 19.39
CA SER A 93 -0.23 -6.93 20.16
C SER A 93 0.30 -7.50 21.48
N LYS A 94 1.53 -8.03 21.52
CA LYS A 94 2.15 -8.50 22.78
C LYS A 94 2.34 -7.37 23.79
N MET A 95 2.74 -6.19 23.32
CA MET A 95 2.92 -5.00 24.18
C MET A 95 1.59 -4.51 24.74
N LEU A 96 0.55 -4.45 23.91
CA LEU A 96 -0.80 -4.04 24.32
C LEU A 96 -1.41 -4.93 25.41
N LEU A 97 -0.99 -6.20 25.48
CA LEU A 97 -1.47 -7.17 26.46
C LEU A 97 -0.72 -7.12 27.79
N ALA A 98 0.49 -6.56 27.82
CA ALA A 98 1.29 -6.45 29.03
C ALA A 98 0.83 -5.29 29.92
N ASP A 99 0.31 -4.22 29.31
CA ASP A 99 -0.22 -3.08 30.05
C ASP A 99 -1.65 -3.38 30.58
N ARG A 100 -1.88 -3.12 31.87
CA ARG A 100 -3.23 -3.10 32.47
C ARG A 100 -3.94 -1.82 32.03
N ILE A 101 -4.72 -1.91 30.95
CA ILE A 101 -5.38 -0.76 30.32
C ILE A 101 -6.90 -0.89 30.48
N ASP A 102 -7.58 0.23 30.71
CA ASP A 102 -9.05 0.34 30.70
C ASP A 102 -9.65 -0.11 29.37
N GLU A 103 -10.82 -0.76 29.40
CA GLU A 103 -11.44 -1.38 28.21
C GLU A 103 -11.66 -0.42 27.04
N TYR A 104 -12.13 0.81 27.31
CA TYR A 104 -12.34 1.83 26.26
C TYR A 104 -11.04 2.24 25.56
N SER A 105 -9.91 2.17 26.26
CA SER A 105 -8.61 2.44 25.68
C SER A 105 -8.09 1.28 24.82
N ILE A 106 -8.61 0.06 25.01
CA ILE A 106 -8.20 -1.12 24.23
C ILE A 106 -8.68 -1.02 22.78
N VAL A 107 -9.95 -0.66 22.54
CA VAL A 107 -10.48 -0.58 21.16
C VAL A 107 -9.76 0.48 20.33
N ASN A 108 -9.52 1.66 20.90
CA ASN A 108 -8.74 2.72 20.24
C ASN A 108 -7.31 2.26 19.92
N LYS A 109 -6.67 1.50 20.82
CA LYS A 109 -5.33 0.95 20.58
C LYS A 109 -5.34 -0.11 19.48
N LEU A 110 -6.32 -1.03 19.47
CA LEU A 110 -6.47 -2.04 18.41
C LEU A 110 -6.70 -1.39 17.05
N LEU A 111 -7.54 -0.35 17.00
CA LEU A 111 -7.78 0.42 15.79
C LEU A 111 -6.54 1.17 15.31
N GLY A 112 -5.75 1.75 16.22
CA GLY A 112 -4.47 2.37 15.90
C GLY A 112 -3.52 1.37 15.26
N VAL A 113 -3.44 0.17 15.82
CA VAL A 113 -2.61 -0.92 15.28
C VAL A 113 -3.10 -1.39 13.90
N ALA A 114 -4.42 -1.54 13.70
CA ALA A 114 -4.99 -1.86 12.39
C ALA A 114 -4.70 -0.75 11.36
N THR A 115 -4.78 0.52 11.78
CA THR A 115 -4.46 1.68 10.96
C THR A 115 -3.00 1.65 10.50
N THR A 116 -2.06 1.42 11.42
CA THR A 116 -0.64 1.26 11.11
C THR A 116 -0.39 0.11 10.14
N HIS A 117 -1.08 -1.03 10.32
CA HIS A 117 -0.97 -2.18 9.42
C HIS A 117 -1.29 -1.80 7.96
N TYR A 118 -2.44 -1.15 7.76
CA TYR A 118 -2.86 -0.71 6.44
C TYR A 118 -1.91 0.33 5.83
N ILE A 119 -1.47 1.32 6.61
CA ILE A 119 -0.55 2.37 6.13
C ILE A 119 0.75 1.74 5.64
N ILE A 120 1.37 0.85 6.45
CA ILE A 120 2.63 0.21 6.08
C ILE A 120 2.45 -0.67 4.84
N LYS A 121 1.36 -1.44 4.80
CA LYS A 121 1.05 -2.29 3.64
C LYS A 121 1.00 -1.47 2.34
N PHE A 122 0.25 -0.36 2.34
CA PHE A 122 0.07 0.46 1.15
C PHE A 122 1.30 1.30 0.80
N ALA A 123 2.05 1.80 1.78
CA ALA A 123 3.31 2.52 1.55
C ALA A 123 4.37 1.64 0.87
N MET A 124 4.45 0.36 1.23
CA MET A 124 5.36 -0.60 0.57
C MET A 124 5.01 -0.80 -0.91
N LEU A 125 3.72 -0.92 -1.22
CA LEU A 125 3.24 -1.07 -2.61
C LEU A 125 3.40 0.23 -3.41
N GLU A 126 3.15 1.37 -2.78
CA GLU A 126 3.36 2.71 -3.34
C GLU A 126 4.82 2.91 -3.78
N GLY A 127 5.79 2.50 -2.97
CA GLY A 127 7.20 2.58 -3.33
C GLY A 127 7.52 1.87 -4.66
N ALA A 128 6.98 0.67 -4.88
CA ALA A 128 7.13 -0.04 -6.15
C ALA A 128 6.39 0.65 -7.30
N ALA A 129 5.17 1.14 -7.04
CA ALA A 129 4.39 1.88 -8.03
C ALA A 129 5.10 3.15 -8.51
N LEU A 130 5.58 3.98 -7.59
CA LEU A 130 6.33 5.19 -7.91
C LEU A 130 7.64 4.86 -8.65
N PHE A 131 8.36 3.80 -8.25
CA PHE A 131 9.57 3.40 -8.96
C PHE A 131 9.30 3.00 -10.43
N GLY A 132 8.21 2.27 -10.68
CA GLY A 132 7.75 1.97 -12.04
C GLY A 132 7.41 3.25 -12.82
N LEU A 133 6.68 4.19 -12.22
CA LEU A 133 6.34 5.46 -12.87
C LEU A 133 7.57 6.35 -13.12
N VAL A 134 8.59 6.32 -12.25
CA VAL A 134 9.89 6.98 -12.51
C VAL A 134 10.61 6.33 -13.71
N THR A 135 10.51 5.01 -13.86
CA THR A 135 11.06 4.35 -15.04
C THR A 135 10.30 4.76 -16.32
N LEU A 136 8.97 4.88 -16.22
CA LEU A 136 8.12 5.33 -17.32
C LEU A 136 8.46 6.77 -17.73
N ILE A 137 8.54 7.71 -16.79
CA ILE A 137 8.83 9.12 -17.10
C ILE A 137 10.22 9.26 -17.74
N LEU A 138 11.23 8.51 -17.28
CA LEU A 138 12.55 8.49 -17.93
C LEU A 138 12.48 7.94 -19.36
N SER A 139 11.65 6.93 -19.61
CA SER A 139 11.42 6.39 -20.95
C SER A 139 10.73 7.38 -21.89
N VAL A 140 9.81 8.18 -21.34
CA VAL A 140 9.12 9.27 -22.06
C VAL A 140 10.08 10.41 -22.38
N LEU A 141 10.83 10.90 -21.38
CA LEU A 141 11.76 12.03 -21.54
C LEU A 141 12.91 11.73 -22.52
N ASN A 142 13.30 10.47 -22.65
CA ASN A 142 14.34 10.04 -23.59
C ASN A 142 13.79 9.64 -24.96
N ASN A 143 12.48 9.80 -25.20
CA ASN A 143 11.80 9.36 -26.42
C ASN A 143 11.87 7.82 -26.67
N SER A 144 12.49 7.06 -25.78
CA SER A 144 12.68 5.60 -25.89
C SER A 144 11.37 4.82 -25.98
N ILE A 145 10.30 5.35 -25.37
CA ILE A 145 8.96 4.73 -25.37
C ILE A 145 8.32 4.66 -26.77
N HIS A 146 8.71 5.54 -27.70
CA HIS A 146 8.23 5.52 -29.07
C HIS A 146 8.94 4.46 -29.93
N TYR A 147 10.19 4.14 -29.59
CA TYR A 147 10.98 3.12 -30.28
C TYR A 147 10.68 1.71 -29.76
N ASN A 148 10.42 1.58 -28.46
CA ASN A 148 10.11 0.29 -27.84
C ASN A 148 8.90 0.40 -26.91
N SER A 149 7.76 -0.12 -27.37
CA SER A 149 6.51 -0.12 -26.60
C SER A 149 6.57 -0.98 -25.32
N VAL A 150 7.58 -1.83 -25.15
CA VAL A 150 7.78 -2.63 -23.94
C VAL A 150 7.94 -1.76 -22.70
N TYR A 151 8.43 -0.53 -22.81
CA TYR A 151 8.57 0.37 -21.67
C TYR A 151 7.24 0.78 -21.03
N TRP A 152 6.11 0.59 -21.71
CA TRP A 152 4.79 0.71 -21.09
C TRP A 152 4.55 -0.29 -19.97
N LEU A 153 5.28 -1.42 -19.92
CA LEU A 153 5.20 -2.36 -18.81
C LEU A 153 5.63 -1.75 -17.47
N ALA A 154 6.32 -0.61 -17.47
CA ALA A 154 6.64 0.14 -16.26
C ALA A 154 5.40 0.65 -15.50
N ILE A 155 4.19 0.63 -16.10
CA ILE A 155 2.93 0.94 -15.41
C ILE A 155 2.41 -0.22 -14.55
N LEU A 156 2.88 -1.44 -14.78
CA LEU A 156 2.37 -2.64 -14.11
C LEU A 156 2.41 -2.55 -12.57
N PRO A 157 3.48 -2.03 -11.93
CA PRO A 157 3.53 -1.86 -10.48
C PRO A 157 2.37 -1.01 -9.93
N MET A 158 2.05 0.09 -10.62
CA MET A 158 0.90 0.94 -10.28
C MET A 158 -0.43 0.18 -10.43
N LEU A 159 -0.61 -0.55 -11.53
CA LEU A 159 -1.84 -1.30 -11.78
C LEU A 159 -2.06 -2.37 -10.70
N VAL A 160 -1.00 -3.09 -10.33
CA VAL A 160 -1.03 -4.08 -9.25
C VAL A 160 -1.39 -3.44 -7.92
N MET A 161 -0.78 -2.30 -7.57
CA MET A 161 -1.12 -1.56 -6.36
C MET A 161 -2.61 -1.15 -6.35
N ASN A 162 -3.10 -0.55 -7.44
CA ASN A 162 -4.51 -0.11 -7.56
C ASN A 162 -5.47 -1.30 -7.44
N PHE A 163 -5.14 -2.42 -8.06
CA PHE A 163 -5.93 -3.64 -7.95
C PHE A 163 -5.99 -4.14 -6.50
N ILE A 164 -4.84 -4.21 -5.81
CA ILE A 164 -4.78 -4.58 -4.39
C ILE A 164 -5.54 -3.56 -3.52
N PHE A 165 -5.47 -2.27 -3.84
CA PHE A 165 -6.19 -1.20 -3.16
C PHE A 165 -7.70 -1.40 -3.25
N ILE A 166 -8.25 -1.62 -4.43
CA ILE A 166 -9.69 -1.89 -4.62
C ILE A 166 -10.10 -3.14 -3.83
N LEU A 167 -9.34 -4.22 -3.95
CA LEU A 167 -9.66 -5.48 -3.28
C LEU A 167 -9.53 -5.41 -1.76
N THR A 168 -8.67 -4.56 -1.23
CA THR A 168 -8.37 -4.51 0.21
C THR A 168 -8.66 -3.17 0.86
N PHE A 169 -9.48 -2.35 0.20
CA PHE A 169 -9.95 -1.07 0.74
C PHE A 169 -10.54 -1.26 2.15
N PRO A 170 -10.20 -0.40 3.14
CA PRO A 170 -10.61 -0.59 4.52
C PRO A 170 -12.11 -0.39 4.68
N SER A 171 -12.82 -1.49 4.91
CA SER A 171 -14.22 -1.47 5.38
C SER A 171 -14.26 -1.80 6.87
N LYS A 172 -15.38 -1.47 7.53
CA LYS A 172 -15.55 -1.76 8.96
C LYS A 172 -15.40 -3.25 9.24
N GLU A 173 -16.00 -4.08 8.40
CA GLU A 173 -15.97 -5.54 8.48
C GLU A 173 -14.54 -6.06 8.34
N ARG A 174 -13.77 -5.53 7.38
CA ARG A 174 -12.38 -5.95 7.15
C ARG A 174 -11.45 -5.54 8.29
N VAL A 175 -11.67 -4.37 8.89
CA VAL A 175 -10.89 -3.93 10.05
C VAL A 175 -11.19 -4.81 11.26
N ILE A 176 -12.48 -5.09 11.51
CA ILE A 176 -12.90 -6.00 12.59
C ILE A 176 -12.37 -7.41 12.37
N GLN A 177 -12.45 -7.92 11.14
CA GLN A 177 -11.90 -9.22 10.78
C GLN A 177 -10.39 -9.25 10.99
N LEU A 178 -9.65 -8.22 10.59
CA LEU A 178 -8.21 -8.13 10.83
C LEU A 178 -7.86 -8.15 12.32
N ILE A 179 -8.62 -7.41 13.15
CA ILE A 179 -8.47 -7.41 14.60
C ILE A 179 -8.77 -8.81 15.17
N SER A 180 -9.88 -9.41 14.78
CA SER A 180 -10.31 -10.73 15.26
C SER A 180 -9.31 -11.84 14.87
N ASP A 181 -8.98 -11.92 13.58
CA ASP A 181 -8.19 -13.03 13.03
C ASP A 181 -6.72 -12.94 13.45
N LYS A 182 -6.15 -11.73 13.50
CA LYS A 182 -4.71 -11.58 13.73
C LYS A 182 -4.35 -11.24 15.16
N ILE A 183 -5.26 -10.64 15.93
CA ILE A 183 -4.96 -10.22 17.31
C ILE A 183 -5.60 -11.16 18.33
N LEU A 184 -6.83 -11.64 18.08
CA LEU A 184 -7.53 -12.51 19.04
C LEU A 184 -7.17 -13.99 18.84
N LEU A 185 -7.20 -14.52 17.61
CA LEU A 185 -6.94 -15.96 17.39
C LEU A 185 -5.49 -16.37 17.70
N GLN A 186 -4.51 -15.50 17.43
CA GLN A 186 -3.10 -15.75 17.74
C GLN A 186 -2.78 -15.90 19.23
N LYS A 187 -3.73 -15.54 20.11
CA LYS A 187 -3.59 -15.65 21.55
C LYS A 187 -4.15 -16.97 22.11
N PHE A 188 -5.02 -17.64 21.36
CA PHE A 188 -5.76 -18.82 21.84
C PHE A 188 -5.40 -20.12 21.10
N GLY A 189 -4.53 -20.05 20.09
CA GLY A 189 -3.88 -21.21 19.46
C GLY A 189 -2.38 -21.18 19.69
#